data_AF-A0A527FTB3-F1
#
_entry.id   AF-A0A527FTB3-F1
#
_cell.length_a   1.000
_cell.length_b   1.000
_cell.length_c   1.000
_cell.angle_alpha   90.00
_cell.angle_beta   90.00
_cell.angle_gamma   90.00
#
_symmetry.space_group_name_H-M   'P 1'
#
loop_
_entity.id
_entity.type
_entity.pdbx_description
1 polymer ?
#
loop_
_entity_poly.entity_id
_entity_poly.type
_entity_poly.pdbx_seq_one_letter_code
_entity_poly.pdbx_strand_id
1 'polypeptide(L)' 'TSGVPASQRLGRPSISVADFVNLTGKQGDDFFAKGLVQDITTALSEVADYVVLAALPPEKSGPGEEAKTPGILRARYMLS' A
#
# COMPACT_ATOMS: atom_id res chain seq x y z
N THR A 1 14.67 -32.60 19.59
CA THR A 1 15.41 -32.07 18.44
C THR A 1 14.73 -30.78 18.01
N SER A 2 15.55 -29.75 17.81
CA SER A 2 15.31 -28.37 17.35
C SER A 2 13.87 -27.87 17.15
N GLY A 3 13.40 -27.03 18.09
CA GLY A 3 12.31 -26.09 17.86
C GLY A 3 12.83 -24.89 17.07
N VAL A 4 12.49 -24.81 15.79
CA VAL A 4 12.72 -23.62 14.96
C VAL A 4 11.67 -22.58 15.35
N PRO A 5 12.05 -21.35 15.75
CA PRO A 5 11.07 -20.32 16.10
C PRO A 5 10.21 -19.98 14.88
N ALA A 6 8.90 -19.81 15.11
CA ALA A 6 7.87 -19.54 14.09
C ALA A 6 8.14 -18.28 13.22
N SER A 7 9.14 -17.48 13.59
CA SER A 7 9.64 -16.33 12.83
C SER A 7 10.20 -16.70 11.45
N GLN A 8 10.64 -17.94 11.24
CA GLN A 8 11.32 -18.36 10.00
C GLN A 8 10.36 -18.86 8.89
N ARG A 9 9.03 -18.83 9.11
CA ARG A 9 8.01 -19.21 8.09
C ARG A 9 7.17 -18.03 7.58
N LEU A 10 7.52 -16.80 7.95
CA LEU A 10 6.82 -15.62 7.46
C LEU A 10 7.44 -15.22 6.12
N GLY A 11 6.77 -15.53 5.00
CA GLY A 11 7.13 -14.97 3.70
C GLY A 11 7.26 -13.44 3.74
N ARG A 12 7.90 -12.86 2.71
CA ARG A 12 8.21 -11.42 2.59
C ARG A 12 7.05 -10.56 3.13
N PRO A 13 7.28 -9.70 4.15
CA PRO A 13 6.24 -8.84 4.70
C PRO A 13 5.58 -8.00 3.59
N SER A 14 4.24 -8.02 3.54
CA SER A 14 3.48 -7.19 2.60
C SER A 14 3.01 -5.89 3.24
N ILE A 15 3.24 -4.77 2.54
CA ILE A 15 2.93 -3.41 3.01
C ILE A 15 2.12 -2.67 1.93
N SER A 16 1.08 -1.96 2.34
CA SER A 16 0.39 -0.95 1.51
C SER A 16 0.53 0.44 2.12
N VAL A 17 0.61 1.46 1.28
CA VAL A 17 0.61 2.87 1.69
C VAL A 17 -0.75 3.46 1.37
N ALA A 18 -1.43 4.00 2.37
CA ALA A 18 -2.72 4.67 2.21
C ALA A 18 -2.52 6.12 1.74
N ASP A 19 -3.59 6.71 1.18
CA ASP A 19 -3.59 8.13 0.85
C ASP A 19 -3.44 8.99 2.10
N PHE A 20 -2.58 10.01 2.02
CA PHE A 20 -2.45 11.00 3.08
C PHE A 20 -3.40 12.18 2.89
N VAL A 21 -4.02 12.60 3.98
CA VAL A 21 -4.84 13.80 4.02
C VAL A 21 -3.93 15.02 4.21
N ASN A 22 -4.05 15.98 3.30
CA ASN A 22 -3.40 17.27 3.46
C ASN A 22 -4.06 18.06 4.62
N LEU A 23 -3.29 18.31 5.68
CA LEU A 23 -3.73 19.07 6.85
C LEU A 23 -3.37 20.56 6.79
N THR A 24 -2.60 21.00 5.79
CA THR A 24 -2.20 22.41 5.67
C THR A 24 -3.33 23.30 5.15
N GLY A 25 -4.35 22.71 4.53
CA GLY A 25 -5.48 23.41 3.92
C GLY A 25 -5.14 24.15 2.62
N LYS A 26 -3.89 24.07 2.15
CA LYS A 26 -3.47 24.68 0.89
C LYS A 26 -3.68 23.69 -0.25
N GLN A 27 -4.47 24.07 -1.26
CA GLN A 27 -4.72 23.21 -2.44
C GLN A 27 -3.43 22.76 -3.16
N GLY A 28 -2.36 23.54 -3.10
CA GLY A 28 -1.06 23.17 -3.67
C GLY A 28 -0.44 21.93 -3.02
N ASP A 29 -0.74 21.68 -1.75
CA ASP A 29 -0.13 20.60 -0.96
C ASP A 29 -0.88 19.27 -1.13
N ASP A 30 -2.04 19.24 -1.81
CA ASP A 30 -2.74 17.99 -2.14
C ASP A 30 -1.92 17.13 -3.12
N PHE A 31 -1.24 17.77 -4.06
CA PHE A 31 -0.33 17.09 -4.98
C PHE A 31 0.95 16.64 -4.27
N PHE A 32 1.40 17.41 -3.28
CA PHE A 32 2.52 17.01 -2.43
C PHE A 32 2.17 15.75 -1.63
N ALA A 33 0.99 15.70 -0.99
CA ALA A 33 0.54 14.52 -0.25
C ALA A 33 0.46 13.27 -1.14
N LYS A 34 -0.03 13.41 -2.38
CA LYS A 34 -0.05 12.32 -3.36
C LYS A 34 1.34 11.89 -3.81
N GLY A 35 2.22 12.84 -4.11
CA GLY A 35 3.62 12.58 -4.46
C GLY A 35 4.35 11.83 -3.34
N LEU A 36 4.11 12.21 -2.09
CA LEU A 36 4.71 11.57 -0.92
C LEU A 36 4.30 10.09 -0.79
N VAL A 37 3.03 9.75 -1.04
CA VAL A 37 2.56 8.36 -1.07
C VAL A 37 3.32 7.56 -2.13
N GLN A 38 3.52 8.14 -3.31
CA GLN A 38 4.26 7.51 -4.41
C GLN A 38 5.74 7.34 -4.07
N ASP A 39 6.39 8.33 -3.47
CA ASP A 39 7.80 8.29 -3.08
C ASP A 39 8.04 7.20 -2.02
N ILE A 40 7.18 7.10 -1.01
CA ILE A 40 7.27 6.05 0.03
C ILE A 40 7.05 4.66 -0.59
N THR A 41 6.03 4.52 -1.45
CA THR A 41 5.76 3.27 -2.15
C THR A 41 6.97 2.82 -2.97
N THR A 42 7.62 3.75 -3.65
CA THR A 42 8.82 3.50 -4.46
C THR A 42 9.99 3.09 -3.57
N ALA A 43 10.30 3.85 -2.52
CA ALA A 43 11.38 3.55 -1.59
C ALA A 43 11.20 2.19 -0.89
N LEU A 44 9.96 1.83 -0.51
CA LEU A 44 9.67 0.51 0.05
C LEU A 44 9.83 -0.61 -0.98
N SER A 45 9.58 -0.33 -2.26
CA SER A 45 9.71 -1.32 -3.34
C SER A 45 11.17 -1.63 -3.68
N GLU A 46 12.09 -0.70 -3.41
CA GLU A 46 13.54 -0.90 -3.58
C GLU A 46 14.12 -1.84 -2.52
N VAL A 47 13.48 -1.96 -1.35
CA VAL A 47 13.91 -2.87 -0.29
C VAL A 47 13.44 -4.29 -0.61
N ALA A 48 14.38 -5.17 -0.99
CA ALA A 48 14.13 -6.51 -1.50
C ALA A 48 13.30 -7.43 -0.59
N ASP A 49 13.21 -7.11 0.70
CA ASP A 49 12.47 -7.93 1.67
C ASP A 49 10.97 -7.61 1.74
N TYR A 50 10.49 -6.49 1.17
CA TYR A 50 9.07 -6.13 1.18
C TYR A 50 8.35 -6.53 -0.10
N VAL A 51 7.08 -6.90 0.03
CA VAL A 51 6.12 -6.97 -1.08
C VAL A 51 5.20 -5.76 -0.95
N VAL A 52 5.38 -4.75 -1.79
CA VAL A 52 4.59 -3.53 -1.74
C VAL A 52 3.33 -3.70 -2.59
N LEU A 53 2.16 -3.40 -2.02
CA LEU A 53 0.88 -3.37 -2.70
C LEU A 53 0.49 -1.91 -2.93
N ALA A 54 0.70 -1.43 -4.15
CA ALA A 54 0.28 -0.08 -4.53
C ALA A 54 -1.25 -0.02 -4.69
N ALA A 55 -1.87 0.99 -4.09
CA ALA A 55 -3.25 1.31 -4.38
C ALA A 55 -3.32 1.93 -5.78
N LEU A 56 -4.00 1.25 -6.71
CA LEU A 56 -4.38 1.90 -7.95
C LEU A 56 -5.52 2.88 -7.63
N PRO A 57 -5.48 4.13 -8.15
CA PRO A 57 -6.61 5.04 -7.97
C PRO A 57 -7.87 4.33 -8.44
N PRO A 58 -9.01 4.48 -7.72
CA PRO A 58 -10.24 3.86 -8.16
C PRO A 58 -10.54 4.40 -9.56
N GLU A 59 -10.40 3.52 -10.55
CA GLU A 59 -10.91 3.77 -11.88
C GLU A 59 -12.37 4.09 -11.67
N LYS A 60 -12.81 5.27 -12.12
CA LYS A 60 -14.13 5.84 -11.84
C LYS A 60 -15.18 4.84 -12.34
N SER A 61 -15.59 3.92 -11.49
CA SER A 61 -16.47 2.83 -11.85
C SER A 61 -17.84 3.46 -12.10
N GLY A 62 -18.28 3.43 -13.36
CA GLY A 62 -19.62 3.85 -13.72
C GLY A 62 -20.65 3.02 -12.95
N PRO A 63 -21.88 3.55 -12.75
CA PRO A 63 -22.91 2.84 -12.01
C PRO A 63 -23.32 1.57 -12.78
N GLY A 64 -22.71 0.43 -12.45
CA GLY A 64 -23.03 -0.85 -13.08
C GLY A 64 -21.94 -1.91 -13.08
N GLU A 65 -20.67 -1.56 -12.82
CA GLU A 65 -19.62 -2.57 -12.66
C GLU A 65 -19.50 -2.97 -11.20
N GLU A 66 -20.09 -4.12 -10.86
CA GLU A 66 -19.65 -4.93 -9.73
C GLU A 66 -18.14 -5.13 -9.92
N ALA A 67 -17.36 -4.41 -9.13
CA ALA A 67 -15.92 -4.57 -9.06
C ALA A 67 -15.68 -6.04 -8.74
N LYS A 68 -15.41 -6.85 -9.77
CA LYS A 68 -14.99 -8.23 -9.65
C LYS A 68 -13.67 -8.18 -8.91
N THR A 69 -13.76 -8.21 -7.58
CA THR A 69 -12.65 -8.03 -6.65
C THR A 69 -11.51 -8.93 -7.10
N PRO A 70 -10.46 -8.39 -7.74
CA PRO A 70 -9.27 -9.17 -8.04
C PRO A 70 -8.75 -9.53 -6.66
N GLY A 71 -8.84 -10.81 -6.29
CA GLY A 71 -8.86 -11.29 -4.90
C GLY A 71 -8.09 -10.37 -3.97
N ILE A 72 -8.81 -9.69 -3.08
CA ILE A 72 -8.33 -8.55 -2.28
C ILE A 72 -6.94 -8.88 -1.73
N LEU A 73 -5.89 -8.38 -2.40
CA LEU A 73 -4.53 -8.49 -1.90
C LEU A 73 -4.47 -7.58 -0.67
N ARG A 74 -4.73 -8.16 0.50
CA ARG A 74 -4.66 -7.46 1.76
C ARG A 74 -3.20 -7.44 2.22
N ALA A 75 -2.62 -6.25 2.27
CA ALA A 75 -1.32 -6.09 2.89
C ALA A 75 -1.40 -6.52 4.37
N ARG A 76 -0.34 -7.17 4.86
CA ARG A 76 -0.23 -7.52 6.28
C ARG A 76 -0.12 -6.27 7.15
N TYR A 77 0.50 -5.23 6.62
CA TYR A 77 0.68 -3.93 7.27
C TYR A 77 0.19 -2.80 6.36
N MET A 78 -0.34 -1.75 6.96
CA MET A 78 -0.77 -0.53 6.27
C MET A 78 -0.09 0.66 6.92
N LEU A 79 0.52 1.52 6.11
CA LEU A 79 1.02 2.82 6.53
C LEU A 79 -0.02 3.88 6.17
N SER A 80 -0.47 4.67 7.15
CA SER A 80 -1.53 5.68 7.01
C SER A 80 -1.31 6.85 7.93
#